data_AF-A0AA39VSV6-F1
#
_entry.id   AF-A0AA39VSV6-F1
#
_cell.length_a   1.000
_cell.length_b   1.000
_cell.length_c   1.000
_cell.angle_alpha   90.00
_cell.angle_beta   90.00
_cell.angle_gamma   90.00
#
_symmetry.space_group_name_H-M   'P 1'
#
loop_
_entity.id
_entity.type
_entity.pdbx_description
1 polymer ?
#
loop_
_entity_poly.entity_id
_entity_poly.type
_entity_poly.pdbx_seq_one_letter_code
_entity_poly.pdbx_strand_id
1 'polypeptide(L)'
;MRFNNFYNYSFISDKNGRYFTYDISPTFLEKEPQFTSRFIIDDSGQIKQLSWLYSDKAWFQFWSAPGQPCQVYAYCGAFGSCSEQTQSFCGCVPGFKPNSEHSWNLLHDHSGGCVRETQLQCENNSLANGESDRFLANHDITLPEHPQTVPVRNITECKTICLNDCSCTAYTYEDSACSIWNQNQNLMNLQQLAKGRRNCEQSEDGELNFFPTWAVNRIAEGGDILSLLDHRLDGNADVEELSRMLKVACWCIQDDENHRPSMGQVVQMLEGIVDVTQPPVPRSLRIFVDNEEHRIIFTESSSSQSKQTRKNTSTASSQIKSTTSSTSS
;
A
#
# COMPACT_ATOMS: atom_id res chain seq x y z
N MET A 1 -14.17 13.00 -14.00
CA MET A 1 -13.57 12.24 -15.13
C MET A 1 -14.68 11.84 -16.08
N ARG A 2 -14.65 12.31 -17.34
CA ARG A 2 -15.54 11.77 -18.38
C ARG A 2 -15.10 10.34 -18.64
N PHE A 3 -15.93 9.36 -18.28
CA PHE A 3 -15.79 8.00 -18.81
C PHE A 3 -15.79 8.11 -20.33
N ASN A 4 -14.64 7.84 -20.94
CA ASN A 4 -14.49 7.88 -22.38
C ASN A 4 -15.26 6.68 -22.97
N ASN A 5 -16.42 6.98 -23.56
CA ASN A 5 -17.38 6.05 -24.20
C ASN A 5 -16.84 5.37 -25.48
N PHE A 6 -15.56 4.97 -25.54
CA PHE A 6 -14.99 4.36 -26.74
C PHE A 6 -15.30 2.87 -26.85
N TYR A 7 -15.38 2.19 -25.71
CA TYR A 7 -15.53 0.74 -25.64
C TYR A 7 -16.73 0.35 -24.78
N ASN A 8 -17.53 -0.57 -25.30
CA ASN A 8 -18.61 -1.25 -24.59
C ASN A 8 -18.15 -2.67 -24.28
N TYR A 9 -17.91 -2.97 -23.01
CA TYR A 9 -17.52 -4.31 -22.57
C TYR A 9 -18.76 -5.09 -22.13
N SER A 10 -18.79 -6.39 -22.40
CA SER A 10 -19.88 -7.28 -21.98
C SER A 10 -19.34 -8.64 -21.59
N PHE A 11 -19.81 -9.15 -20.45
CA PHE A 11 -19.55 -10.52 -20.01
C PHE A 11 -20.84 -11.32 -20.12
N ILE A 12 -20.82 -12.35 -20.96
CA ILE A 12 -21.99 -13.18 -21.24
C ILE A 12 -21.75 -14.54 -20.60
N SER A 13 -22.67 -14.94 -19.72
CA SER A 13 -22.66 -16.25 -19.07
C SER A 13 -24.02 -16.90 -19.27
N ASP A 14 -24.10 -17.82 -20.24
CA ASP A 14 -25.30 -18.58 -20.56
C ASP A 14 -25.01 -20.09 -20.53
N LYS A 15 -26.00 -20.90 -20.94
CA LYS A 15 -25.85 -22.36 -21.06
C LYS A 15 -24.86 -22.80 -22.13
N ASN A 16 -24.50 -21.93 -23.08
CA ASN A 16 -23.59 -22.22 -24.18
C ASN A 16 -22.14 -21.90 -23.82
N GLY A 17 -21.91 -21.05 -22.82
CA GLY A 17 -20.59 -20.80 -22.27
C GLY A 17 -20.49 -19.47 -21.53
N ARG A 18 -19.26 -19.15 -21.13
CA ARG A 18 -18.90 -17.88 -20.51
C ARG A 18 -17.84 -17.22 -21.37
N TYR A 19 -18.13 -16.04 -21.90
CA TYR A 19 -17.19 -15.31 -22.75
C TYR A 19 -17.28 -13.80 -22.49
N PHE A 20 -16.13 -13.15 -22.67
CA PHE A 20 -15.99 -11.71 -22.61
C PHE A 20 -15.93 -11.17 -24.05
N THR A 21 -16.70 -10.14 -24.33
CA THR A 21 -16.71 -9.44 -25.62
C THR A 21 -16.60 -7.94 -25.41
N TYR A 22 -16.14 -7.24 -26.43
CA TYR A 22 -16.09 -5.80 -26.43
C TYR A 22 -16.41 -5.27 -27.82
N ASP A 23 -17.13 -4.14 -27.86
CA ASP A 23 -17.46 -3.43 -29.08
C ASP A 23 -16.96 -1.99 -28.98
N ILE A 24 -16.57 -1.42 -30.13
CA ILE A 24 -16.25 0.01 -30.20
C ILE A 24 -17.57 0.76 -30.36
N SER A 25 -17.75 1.84 -29.61
CA SER A 25 -18.97 2.64 -29.63
C SER A 25 -19.30 3.12 -31.05
N PRO A 26 -20.54 2.93 -31.54
CA PRO A 26 -20.94 3.35 -32.88
C PRO A 26 -20.72 4.85 -33.11
N THR A 27 -21.03 5.67 -32.10
CA THR A 27 -20.82 7.13 -32.15
C THR A 27 -19.36 7.54 -32.28
N PHE A 28 -18.43 6.67 -31.89
CA PHE A 28 -17.00 6.89 -32.04
C PHE A 28 -16.50 6.41 -33.41
N LEU A 29 -16.95 5.24 -33.86
CA LEU A 29 -16.65 4.74 -35.22
C LEU A 29 -17.19 5.65 -36.33
N GLU A 30 -18.28 6.39 -36.10
CA GLU A 30 -18.75 7.43 -37.03
C GLU A 30 -17.72 8.55 -37.25
N LYS A 31 -16.94 8.87 -36.21
CA LYS A 31 -15.89 9.91 -36.27
C LYS A 31 -14.56 9.33 -36.73
N GLU A 32 -14.26 8.10 -36.33
CA GLU A 32 -12.99 7.41 -36.55
C GLU A 32 -13.23 6.01 -37.18
N PRO A 33 -13.60 5.93 -38.47
CA PRO A 33 -14.03 4.68 -39.10
C PRO A 33 -12.91 3.66 -39.29
N GLN A 34 -11.64 4.09 -39.20
CA GLN A 34 -10.48 3.21 -39.29
C GLN A 34 -10.00 2.74 -37.91
N PHE A 35 -10.63 3.19 -36.82
CA PHE A 35 -10.17 2.88 -35.47
C PHE A 35 -10.11 1.36 -35.25
N THR A 36 -8.91 0.88 -34.97
CA THR A 36 -8.65 -0.54 -34.76
C THR A 36 -8.23 -0.77 -33.31
N SER A 37 -8.87 -1.73 -32.65
CA SER A 37 -8.55 -2.14 -31.29
C SER A 37 -8.32 -3.64 -31.25
N ARG A 38 -7.44 -4.10 -30.35
CA ARG A 38 -7.22 -5.53 -30.11
C ARG A 38 -6.78 -5.81 -28.68
N PHE A 39 -7.10 -7.01 -28.22
CA PHE A 39 -6.52 -7.58 -27.02
C PHE A 39 -5.32 -8.46 -27.38
N ILE A 40 -4.25 -8.35 -26.60
CA ILE A 40 -3.12 -9.27 -26.67
C ILE A 40 -2.75 -9.73 -25.27
N ILE A 41 -2.12 -10.89 -25.19
CA ILE A 41 -1.35 -11.32 -24.03
C ILE A 41 0.09 -11.40 -24.51
N ASP A 42 0.99 -10.70 -23.84
CA ASP A 42 2.42 -10.76 -24.16
C ASP A 42 3.13 -11.89 -23.39
N ASP A 43 4.44 -12.02 -23.60
CA ASP A 43 5.29 -13.02 -22.96
C ASP A 43 5.43 -12.83 -21.45
N SER A 44 5.07 -11.66 -20.91
CA SER A 44 4.97 -11.45 -19.46
C SER A 44 3.68 -12.03 -18.85
N GLY A 45 2.73 -12.48 -19.69
CA GLY A 45 1.43 -12.96 -19.24
C GLY A 45 0.43 -11.84 -18.91
N GLN A 46 0.78 -10.58 -19.19
CA GLN A 46 -0.10 -9.43 -18.96
C GLN A 46 -1.08 -9.29 -20.14
N ILE A 47 -2.37 -9.21 -19.85
CA ILE A 47 -3.37 -8.86 -20.87
C ILE A 47 -3.32 -7.37 -21.12
N LYS A 48 -3.33 -6.96 -22.39
CA LYS A 48 -3.26 -5.56 -22.83
C LYS A 48 -4.34 -5.29 -23.86
N GLN A 49 -5.00 -4.14 -23.75
CA GLN A 49 -5.84 -3.61 -24.82
C GLN A 49 -5.08 -2.53 -25.57
N LEU A 50 -4.91 -2.73 -26.88
CA LEU A 50 -4.18 -1.84 -27.76
C LEU A 50 -5.13 -1.17 -28.77
N SER A 51 -4.90 0.11 -29.04
CA SER A 51 -5.59 0.90 -30.05
C SER A 51 -4.57 1.39 -31.08
N TRP A 52 -4.88 1.30 -32.37
CA TRP A 52 -3.97 1.80 -33.41
C TRP A 52 -4.13 3.31 -33.59
N LEU A 53 -3.05 4.06 -33.37
CA LEU A 53 -3.00 5.50 -33.62
C LEU A 53 -2.42 5.76 -35.01
N TYR A 54 -3.25 6.22 -35.94
CA TYR A 54 -2.82 6.51 -37.31
C TYR A 54 -1.87 7.70 -37.42
N SER A 55 -1.99 8.70 -36.53
CA SER A 55 -1.07 9.84 -36.45
C SER A 55 0.36 9.37 -36.20
N ASP A 56 0.51 8.39 -35.30
CA ASP A 56 1.80 7.96 -34.77
C ASP A 56 2.31 6.68 -35.45
N LYS A 57 1.47 6.06 -36.31
CA LYS A 57 1.70 4.76 -36.95
C LYS A 57 2.14 3.70 -35.95
N ALA A 58 1.52 3.71 -34.77
CA ALA A 58 1.91 2.88 -33.63
C ALA A 58 0.68 2.37 -32.86
N TRP A 59 0.88 1.28 -32.13
CA TRP A 59 -0.10 0.78 -31.16
C TRP A 59 0.04 1.54 -29.84
N PHE A 60 -1.05 2.19 -29.41
CA PHE A 60 -1.19 2.79 -28.09
C PHE A 60 -1.79 1.78 -27.12
N GLN A 61 -1.21 1.64 -25.94
CA GLN A 61 -1.76 0.79 -24.88
C GLN A 61 -2.83 1.56 -24.11
N PHE A 62 -4.09 1.12 -24.21
CA PHE A 62 -5.22 1.73 -23.52
C PHE A 62 -5.30 1.30 -22.05
N TRP A 63 -5.10 0.01 -21.77
CA TRP A 63 -4.90 -0.52 -20.41
C TRP A 63 -4.20 -1.88 -20.44
N SER A 64 -3.76 -2.32 -19.27
CA SER A 64 -3.17 -3.64 -19.03
C SER A 64 -3.58 -4.22 -17.68
N ALA A 65 -3.70 -5.55 -17.58
CA ALA A 65 -3.98 -6.25 -16.33
C ALA A 65 -3.11 -7.51 -16.19
N PRO A 66 -2.61 -7.83 -14.97
CA PRO A 66 -2.63 -6.99 -13.78
C PRO A 66 -1.82 -5.71 -13.99
N GLY A 67 -2.29 -4.58 -13.46
CA GLY A 67 -1.70 -3.27 -13.68
C GLY A 67 -0.45 -3.01 -12.83
N GLN A 68 -0.30 -3.75 -11.73
CA GLN A 68 0.81 -3.65 -10.79
C GLN A 68 1.32 -5.03 -10.37
N PRO A 69 2.62 -5.19 -10.03
CA PRO A 69 3.17 -6.46 -9.58
C PRO A 69 2.44 -7.07 -8.38
N CYS A 70 2.02 -6.26 -7.40
CA CYS A 70 1.32 -6.75 -6.21
C CYS A 70 -0.09 -7.30 -6.48
N GLN A 71 -0.68 -7.03 -7.65
CA GLN A 71 -1.94 -7.65 -8.06
C GLN A 71 -1.75 -9.09 -8.57
N VAL A 72 -0.52 -9.51 -8.84
CA VAL A 72 -0.20 -10.89 -9.18
C VAL A 72 -0.22 -11.73 -7.91
N TYR A 73 -1.04 -12.77 -7.90
CA TYR A 73 -1.14 -13.69 -6.77
C TYR A 73 0.23 -14.23 -6.38
N ALA A 74 0.58 -14.05 -5.10
CA ALA A 74 1.83 -14.54 -4.51
C ALA A 74 3.12 -14.06 -5.20
N TYR A 75 3.13 -12.83 -5.74
CA TYR A 75 4.29 -12.23 -6.40
C TYR A 75 5.59 -12.31 -5.57
N CYS A 76 5.52 -12.12 -4.26
CA CYS A 76 6.68 -12.11 -3.35
C CYS A 76 7.01 -13.46 -2.70
N GLY A 77 6.33 -14.54 -3.10
CA GLY A 77 6.54 -15.87 -2.52
C GLY A 77 6.09 -15.99 -1.06
N ALA A 78 6.49 -17.09 -0.41
CA ALA A 78 6.12 -17.40 0.97
C ALA A 78 6.75 -16.41 1.96
N PHE A 79 5.98 -15.94 2.94
CA PHE A 79 6.42 -15.00 3.98
C PHE A 79 7.01 -13.67 3.45
N GLY A 80 6.83 -13.37 2.16
CA GLY A 80 7.16 -12.09 1.55
C GLY A 80 5.92 -11.22 1.41
N SER A 81 6.01 -9.96 1.84
CA SER A 81 4.98 -8.95 1.62
C SER A 81 5.29 -8.10 0.40
N CYS A 82 4.25 -7.82 -0.39
CA CYS A 82 4.32 -6.93 -1.54
C CYS A 82 3.95 -5.49 -1.16
N SER A 83 4.76 -4.51 -1.53
CA SER A 83 4.51 -3.09 -1.30
C SER A 83 4.82 -2.28 -2.55
N GLU A 84 3.86 -1.46 -2.98
CA GLU A 84 4.05 -0.53 -4.10
C GLU A 84 4.84 0.73 -3.70
N GLN A 85 5.09 0.93 -2.40
CA GLN A 85 5.75 2.13 -1.86
C GLN A 85 7.27 1.97 -1.75
N THR A 86 7.79 0.76 -1.84
CA THR A 86 9.21 0.46 -1.65
C THR A 86 9.94 0.31 -2.97
N GLN A 87 11.24 0.64 -2.99
CA GLN A 87 12.07 0.53 -4.20
C GLN A 87 12.19 -0.92 -4.68
N SER A 88 12.09 -1.90 -3.77
CA SER A 88 11.85 -3.31 -4.07
C SER A 88 10.39 -3.64 -3.77
N PHE A 89 9.62 -4.14 -4.75
CA PHE A 89 8.21 -4.51 -4.54
C PHE A 89 8.01 -5.55 -3.44
N CYS A 90 9.02 -6.38 -3.17
CA CYS A 90 8.95 -7.43 -2.17
C CYS A 90 9.88 -7.16 -0.98
N GLY A 91 9.34 -7.36 0.23
CA GLY A 91 10.09 -7.39 1.47
C GLY A 91 9.73 -8.63 2.28
N CYS A 92 10.67 -9.14 3.08
CA CYS A 92 10.35 -10.21 4.02
C CYS A 92 9.62 -9.64 5.24
N VAL A 93 8.66 -10.38 5.78
CA VAL A 93 8.06 -10.02 7.07
C VAL A 93 9.14 -10.04 8.18
N PRO A 94 9.00 -9.22 9.24
CA PRO A 94 9.98 -9.15 10.31
C PRO A 94 10.31 -10.53 10.92
N GLY A 95 11.60 -10.84 11.04
CA GLY A 95 12.11 -12.13 11.52
C GLY A 95 12.43 -13.15 10.41
N PHE A 96 12.18 -12.79 9.15
CA PHE A 96 12.50 -13.61 7.98
C PHE A 96 13.50 -12.91 7.08
N LYS A 97 14.31 -13.72 6.38
CA LYS A 97 15.27 -13.30 5.37
C LYS A 97 15.00 -13.99 4.04
N PRO A 98 15.47 -13.46 2.91
CA PRO A 98 15.34 -14.13 1.62
C PRO A 98 15.92 -15.55 1.67
N ASN A 99 15.24 -16.50 1.02
CA ASN A 99 15.75 -17.87 0.89
C ASN A 99 17.10 -17.92 0.13
N SER A 100 17.24 -17.04 -0.86
CA SER A 100 18.46 -16.88 -1.67
C SER A 100 18.75 -15.40 -1.88
N GLU A 101 19.80 -14.89 -1.26
CA GLU A 101 20.23 -13.49 -1.46
C GLU A 101 20.63 -13.22 -2.91
N HIS A 102 21.21 -14.21 -3.60
CA HIS A 102 21.59 -14.08 -5.00
C HIS A 102 20.36 -13.86 -5.89
N SER A 103 19.33 -14.69 -5.74
CA SER A 103 18.07 -14.58 -6.49
C SER A 103 17.35 -13.27 -6.16
N TRP A 104 17.29 -12.92 -4.87
CA TRP A 104 16.56 -11.75 -4.39
C TRP A 104 17.19 -10.42 -4.82
N ASN A 105 18.51 -10.28 -4.66
CA ASN A 105 19.20 -9.00 -4.86
C ASN A 105 19.75 -8.82 -6.28
N LEU A 106 20.16 -9.89 -6.97
CA LEU A 106 20.79 -9.77 -8.30
C LEU A 106 19.83 -10.11 -9.45
N LEU A 107 18.93 -11.07 -9.23
CA LEU A 107 17.99 -11.51 -10.27
C LEU A 107 16.58 -10.92 -10.10
N HIS A 108 16.32 -10.21 -8.99
CA HIS A 108 14.99 -9.72 -8.61
C HIS A 108 13.91 -10.83 -8.65
N ASP A 109 14.33 -12.07 -8.36
CA ASP A 109 13.47 -13.24 -8.29
C ASP A 109 13.07 -13.49 -6.83
N HIS A 110 11.82 -13.16 -6.53
CA HIS A 110 11.20 -13.30 -5.22
C HIS A 110 10.40 -14.60 -5.06
N SER A 111 10.36 -15.45 -6.11
CA SER A 111 9.56 -16.69 -6.10
C SER A 111 9.97 -17.67 -5.00
N GLY A 112 11.25 -17.65 -4.62
CA GLY A 112 11.80 -18.44 -3.52
C GLY A 112 11.33 -18.00 -2.12
N GLY A 113 10.67 -16.84 -2.01
CA GLY A 113 10.14 -16.31 -0.76
C GLY A 113 11.20 -16.07 0.32
N CYS A 114 10.71 -16.03 1.55
CA CYS A 114 11.49 -15.77 2.74
C CYS A 114 11.47 -16.98 3.69
N VAL A 115 12.60 -17.18 4.35
CA VAL A 115 12.81 -18.21 5.36
C VAL A 115 13.11 -17.56 6.70
N ARG A 116 12.79 -18.26 7.78
CA ARG A 116 13.11 -17.79 9.13
C ARG A 116 14.61 -17.59 9.26
N GLU A 117 15.00 -16.49 9.90
CA GLU A 117 16.39 -16.26 10.26
C GLU A 117 16.85 -17.21 11.39
N THR A 118 15.94 -17.53 12.30
CA THR A 118 16.20 -18.31 13.52
C THR A 118 15.15 -19.41 13.69
N GLN A 119 15.59 -20.62 14.04
CA GLN A 119 14.69 -21.74 14.32
C GLN A 119 13.86 -21.51 15.59
N LEU A 120 12.60 -21.94 15.52
CA LEU A 120 11.66 -21.92 16.65
C LEU A 120 12.07 -22.95 17.69
N GLN A 121 11.77 -22.67 18.95
CA GLN A 121 12.12 -23.52 20.09
C GLN A 121 10.97 -24.46 20.49
N CYS A 122 9.76 -24.27 19.94
CA CYS A 122 8.56 -25.02 20.30
C CYS A 122 8.71 -26.55 20.23
N GLU A 123 9.50 -27.09 19.28
CA GLU A 123 9.73 -28.53 19.17
C GLU A 123 10.77 -29.07 20.18
N ASN A 124 11.66 -28.22 20.70
CA ASN A 124 12.75 -28.60 21.60
C ASN A 124 12.37 -28.32 23.07
N ASN A 125 11.71 -29.29 23.70
CA ASN A 125 11.42 -29.31 25.14
C ASN A 125 12.66 -29.29 26.07
N SER A 126 13.87 -29.13 25.53
CA SER A 126 15.15 -29.33 26.24
C SER A 126 15.75 -28.06 26.84
N LEU A 127 15.21 -26.87 26.57
CA LEU A 127 15.73 -25.61 27.11
C LEU A 127 14.83 -25.09 28.23
N ALA A 128 14.96 -25.68 29.42
CA ALA A 128 14.36 -25.20 30.67
C ALA A 128 14.77 -23.75 31.05
N ASN A 129 15.66 -23.11 30.28
CA ASN A 129 16.13 -21.73 30.42
C ASN A 129 16.13 -20.93 29.09
N GLY A 130 15.47 -21.42 28.03
CA GLY A 130 15.33 -20.69 26.75
C GLY A 130 14.13 -19.76 26.78
N GLU A 131 14.29 -18.49 26.34
CA GLU A 131 13.14 -17.60 26.16
C GLU A 131 12.19 -18.19 25.11
N SER A 132 10.91 -18.35 25.46
CA SER A 132 9.86 -18.90 24.60
C SER A 132 9.72 -18.14 23.28
N ASP A 133 9.25 -18.82 22.24
CA ASP A 133 8.88 -18.19 20.97
C ASP A 133 7.85 -17.07 21.19
N ARG A 134 7.86 -16.06 20.31
CA ARG A 134 7.04 -14.85 20.40
C ARG A 134 6.40 -14.57 19.04
N PHE A 135 5.54 -13.56 19.00
CA PHE A 135 4.95 -13.07 17.75
C PHE A 135 5.31 -11.60 17.55
N LEU A 136 5.56 -11.23 16.29
CA LEU A 136 5.77 -9.86 15.84
C LEU A 136 4.51 -9.38 15.11
N ALA A 137 4.08 -8.15 15.42
CA ALA A 137 2.93 -7.54 14.78
C ALA A 137 3.31 -6.98 13.41
N ASN A 138 2.59 -7.36 12.36
CA ASN A 138 2.61 -6.74 11.05
C ASN A 138 1.33 -5.93 10.90
N HIS A 139 1.49 -4.62 10.82
CA HIS A 139 0.40 -3.67 10.64
C HIS A 139 0.16 -3.41 9.15
N ASP A 140 -1.09 -3.10 8.82
CA ASP A 140 -1.52 -2.63 7.50
C ASP A 140 -1.16 -3.65 6.42
N ILE A 141 -1.65 -4.88 6.59
CA ILE A 141 -1.34 -5.98 5.68
C ILE A 141 -2.59 -6.78 5.33
N THR A 142 -2.68 -7.23 4.09
CA THR A 142 -3.76 -8.12 3.65
C THR A 142 -3.65 -9.46 4.38
N LEU A 143 -4.80 -9.98 4.83
CA LEU A 143 -4.85 -11.28 5.49
C LEU A 143 -4.73 -12.40 4.44
N PRO A 144 -3.90 -13.42 4.70
CA PRO A 144 -3.81 -14.58 3.82
C PRO A 144 -5.13 -15.37 3.78
N GLU A 145 -5.37 -16.06 2.68
CA GLU A 145 -6.57 -16.88 2.51
C GLU A 145 -6.56 -18.14 3.41
N HIS A 146 -7.74 -18.73 3.60
CA HIS A 146 -7.96 -19.98 4.33
C HIS A 146 -7.50 -20.02 5.81
N PRO A 147 -7.85 -19.03 6.64
CA PRO A 147 -7.60 -19.12 8.07
C PRO A 147 -8.44 -20.22 8.74
N GLN A 148 -7.91 -20.81 9.80
CA GLN A 148 -8.70 -21.59 10.74
C GLN A 148 -9.28 -20.65 11.81
N THR A 149 -10.60 -20.58 11.91
CA THR A 149 -11.27 -19.76 12.92
C THR A 149 -11.40 -20.51 14.24
N VAL A 150 -11.01 -19.86 15.33
CA VAL A 150 -11.08 -20.39 16.70
C VAL A 150 -11.99 -19.49 17.54
N PRO A 151 -12.99 -20.04 18.25
CA PRO A 151 -13.82 -19.23 19.14
C PRO A 151 -13.03 -18.84 20.39
N VAL A 152 -12.75 -17.55 20.55
CA VAL A 152 -12.03 -17.02 21.73
C VAL A 152 -12.66 -15.71 22.20
N ARG A 153 -12.42 -15.34 23.47
CA ARG A 153 -12.98 -14.13 24.07
C ARG A 153 -12.12 -12.89 23.87
N ASN A 154 -10.82 -13.06 23.64
CA ASN A 154 -9.89 -11.94 23.44
C ASN A 154 -8.64 -12.37 22.66
N ILE A 155 -7.89 -11.37 22.20
CA ILE A 155 -6.63 -11.55 21.46
C ILE A 155 -5.55 -12.30 22.27
N THR A 156 -5.52 -12.14 23.60
CA THR A 156 -4.54 -12.82 24.46
C THR A 156 -4.76 -14.33 24.47
N GLU A 157 -6.03 -14.75 24.46
CA GLU A 157 -6.43 -16.15 24.35
C GLU A 157 -6.09 -16.70 22.96
N CYS A 158 -6.37 -15.95 21.89
CA CYS A 158 -5.94 -16.28 20.52
C CYS A 158 -4.42 -16.52 20.42
N LYS A 159 -3.64 -15.60 20.98
CA LYS A 159 -2.18 -15.70 21.08
C LYS A 159 -1.75 -16.93 21.85
N THR A 160 -2.39 -17.22 22.98
CA THR A 160 -2.03 -18.35 23.83
C THR A 160 -2.31 -19.68 23.15
N ILE A 161 -3.43 -19.78 22.43
CA ILE A 161 -3.77 -20.97 21.63
C ILE A 161 -2.72 -21.21 20.56
N CYS A 162 -2.35 -20.18 19.80
CA CYS A 162 -1.33 -20.28 18.76
C CYS A 162 0.06 -20.59 19.35
N LEU A 163 0.44 -20.02 20.50
CA LEU A 163 1.71 -20.33 21.18
C LEU A 163 1.81 -21.80 21.63
N ASN A 164 0.68 -22.42 21.99
CA ASN A 164 0.64 -23.80 22.45
C ASN A 164 0.58 -24.82 21.31
N ASP A 165 0.33 -24.36 20.08
CA ASP A 165 0.35 -25.19 18.88
C ASP A 165 1.64 -24.90 18.10
N CYS A 166 2.61 -25.82 18.16
CA CYS A 166 3.89 -25.67 17.45
C CYS A 166 3.75 -25.64 15.93
N SER A 167 2.59 -26.04 15.40
CA SER A 167 2.29 -25.88 13.99
C SER A 167 1.74 -24.48 13.67
N CYS A 168 1.35 -23.66 14.64
CA CYS A 168 0.81 -22.33 14.37
C CYS A 168 1.89 -21.34 13.93
N THR A 169 1.60 -20.59 12.87
CA THR A 169 2.53 -19.63 12.25
C THR A 169 2.13 -18.18 12.35
N ALA A 170 0.83 -17.92 12.27
CA ALA A 170 0.31 -16.58 12.44
C ALA A 170 -1.06 -16.63 13.06
N TYR A 171 -1.43 -15.52 13.69
CA TYR A 171 -2.79 -15.30 14.12
C TYR A 171 -3.22 -13.84 13.89
N THR A 172 -4.52 -13.64 13.78
CA THR A 172 -5.15 -12.32 13.86
C THR A 172 -6.40 -12.40 14.73
N TYR A 173 -6.83 -11.25 15.22
CA TYR A 173 -8.06 -11.10 15.98
C TYR A 173 -8.81 -9.88 15.42
N GLU A 174 -9.86 -10.14 14.65
CA GLU A 174 -10.71 -9.14 13.96
C GLU A 174 -12.17 -9.48 14.29
N ASP A 175 -13.00 -8.48 14.60
CA ASP A 175 -14.43 -8.66 14.90
C ASP A 175 -14.79 -9.74 15.94
N SER A 176 -14.02 -9.79 17.02
CA SER A 176 -14.16 -10.82 18.07
C SER A 176 -13.93 -12.27 17.60
N ALA A 177 -13.40 -12.47 16.39
CA ALA A 177 -13.01 -13.75 15.84
C ALA A 177 -11.49 -13.89 15.83
N CYS A 178 -10.99 -15.05 16.28
CA CYS A 178 -9.58 -15.41 16.16
C CYS A 178 -9.38 -16.26 14.91
N SER A 179 -8.44 -15.86 14.07
CA SER A 179 -8.04 -16.59 12.87
C SER A 179 -6.58 -16.97 12.99
N ILE A 180 -6.27 -18.26 12.81
CA ILE A 180 -4.93 -18.82 12.91
C ILE A 180 -4.52 -19.49 11.59
N TRP A 181 -3.22 -19.48 11.29
CA TRP A 181 -2.61 -20.15 10.14
C TRP A 181 -1.53 -21.10 10.63
N ASN A 182 -1.45 -22.31 10.07
CA ASN A 182 -0.51 -23.34 10.50
C ASN A 182 0.60 -23.61 9.46
N GLN A 183 1.69 -24.26 9.85
CA GLN A 183 2.93 -24.50 9.09
C GLN A 183 2.71 -25.30 7.80
N ASN A 184 1.59 -26.02 7.71
CA ASN A 184 1.19 -26.70 6.48
C ASN A 184 0.69 -25.71 5.40
N GLN A 185 0.52 -24.44 5.74
CA GLN A 185 0.11 -23.34 4.89
C GLN A 185 1.12 -22.20 5.05
N ASN A 186 2.07 -22.10 4.13
CA ASN A 186 2.91 -20.91 4.04
C ASN A 186 2.02 -19.67 3.90
N LEU A 187 2.40 -18.57 4.56
CA LEU A 187 1.71 -17.29 4.38
C LEU A 187 2.03 -16.77 2.99
N MET A 188 1.04 -16.75 2.12
CA MET A 188 1.16 -16.35 0.72
C MET A 188 0.30 -15.10 0.46
N ASN A 189 0.67 -14.36 -0.60
CA ASN A 189 -0.09 -13.21 -1.10
C ASN A 189 -0.29 -12.08 -0.06
N LEU A 190 0.71 -11.89 0.80
CA LEU A 190 0.74 -10.78 1.73
C LEU A 190 1.02 -9.48 0.96
N GLN A 191 0.22 -8.44 1.21
CA GLN A 191 0.39 -7.12 0.61
C GLN A 191 0.36 -6.08 1.71
N GLN A 192 1.36 -5.22 1.76
CA GLN A 192 1.39 -4.09 2.64
C GLN A 192 0.46 -3.01 2.10
N LEU A 193 -0.57 -2.72 2.88
CA LEU A 193 -1.44 -1.57 2.66
C LEU A 193 -0.60 -0.31 2.90
N ALA A 194 -0.68 0.62 1.95
CA ALA A 194 0.06 1.86 1.94
C ALA A 194 0.02 2.61 3.30
N LYS A 195 1.20 2.87 3.91
CA LYS A 195 1.37 3.66 5.15
C LYS A 195 1.48 5.17 4.91
N GLY A 196 0.90 5.66 3.83
CA GLY A 196 0.56 7.07 3.67
C GLY A 196 -0.94 7.18 3.83
N ARG A 197 -1.44 8.26 4.46
CA ARG A 197 -2.89 8.53 4.51
C ARG A 197 -3.49 8.21 3.15
N ARG A 198 -4.32 7.17 3.07
CA ARG A 198 -5.11 6.94 1.86
C ARG A 198 -5.94 8.19 1.66
N ASN A 199 -6.36 8.46 0.43
CA ASN A 199 -7.34 9.52 0.22
C ASN A 199 -8.67 9.24 0.96
N CYS A 200 -8.85 8.12 1.68
CA CYS A 200 -10.03 7.78 2.48
C CYS A 200 -9.62 7.18 3.85
N GLU A 201 -10.16 7.70 4.94
CA GLU A 201 -10.07 7.18 6.31
C GLU A 201 -11.48 6.91 6.86
N GLN A 202 -11.65 5.99 7.80
CA GLN A 202 -12.93 5.73 8.47
C GLN A 202 -12.96 6.46 9.82
N SER A 203 -13.98 7.26 10.09
CA SER A 203 -14.20 7.90 11.39
C SER A 203 -14.72 6.88 12.42
N GLU A 204 -14.60 7.20 13.71
CA GLU A 204 -15.13 6.38 14.81
C GLU A 204 -16.66 6.12 14.71
N ASP A 205 -17.36 6.94 13.92
CA ASP A 205 -18.82 6.85 13.68
C ASP A 205 -19.18 6.04 12.41
N GLY A 206 -18.18 5.48 11.71
CA GLY A 206 -18.39 4.71 10.48
C GLY A 206 -18.58 5.55 9.21
N GLU A 207 -18.38 6.88 9.27
CA GLU A 207 -18.35 7.75 8.08
C GLU A 207 -16.95 7.72 7.44
N LEU A 208 -16.90 7.52 6.12
CA LEU A 208 -15.67 7.57 5.35
C LEU A 208 -15.27 9.03 5.08
N ASN A 209 -14.18 9.46 5.70
CA ASN A 209 -13.53 10.75 5.51
C ASN A 209 -12.52 10.66 4.37
N PHE A 210 -12.90 11.12 3.18
CA PHE A 210 -11.96 11.31 2.09
C PHE A 210 -10.98 12.44 2.46
N PHE A 211 -9.68 12.14 2.61
CA PHE A 211 -8.66 13.09 3.08
C PHE A 211 -8.66 14.41 2.29
N PRO A 212 -8.75 14.42 0.94
CA PRO A 212 -8.93 15.67 0.20
C PRO A 212 -10.19 16.45 0.59
N THR A 213 -11.31 15.80 0.89
CA THR A 213 -12.55 16.46 1.37
C THR A 213 -12.35 17.06 2.76
N TRP A 214 -11.71 16.29 3.65
CA TRP A 214 -11.41 16.73 5.01
C TRP A 214 -10.43 17.91 5.04
N ALA A 215 -9.36 17.83 4.24
CA ALA A 215 -8.38 18.90 4.08
C ALA A 215 -9.04 20.17 3.50
N VAL A 216 -9.88 20.05 2.48
CA VAL A 216 -10.60 21.19 1.88
C VAL A 216 -11.54 21.84 2.89
N ASN A 217 -12.31 21.07 3.65
CA ASN A 217 -13.21 21.61 4.68
C ASN A 217 -12.44 22.31 5.78
N ARG A 218 -11.32 21.74 6.24
CA ARG A 218 -10.46 22.39 7.27
C ARG A 218 -9.87 23.70 6.81
N ILE A 219 -9.43 23.79 5.56
CA ILE A 219 -8.92 25.05 4.98
C ILE A 219 -10.06 26.07 4.81
N ALA A 220 -11.25 25.63 4.40
CA ALA A 220 -12.40 26.50 4.20
C ALA A 220 -13.00 27.04 5.51
N GLU A 221 -13.01 26.23 6.57
CA GLU A 221 -13.52 26.58 7.90
C GLU A 221 -12.53 27.35 8.77
N GLY A 222 -11.28 27.54 8.30
CA GLY A 222 -10.21 28.18 9.08
C GLY A 222 -9.77 27.37 10.30
N GLY A 223 -9.85 26.04 10.22
CA GLY A 223 -9.44 25.12 11.27
C GLY A 223 -7.92 24.92 11.35
N ASP A 224 -7.47 24.15 12.34
CA ASP A 224 -6.05 23.82 12.51
C ASP A 224 -5.52 22.96 11.35
N ILE A 225 -4.67 23.56 10.51
CA ILE A 225 -4.07 22.93 9.33
C ILE A 225 -2.93 21.98 9.73
N LEU A 226 -2.29 22.19 10.89
CA LEU A 226 -1.18 21.33 11.34
C LEU A 226 -1.66 19.91 11.65
N SER A 227 -2.93 19.74 11.99
CA SER A 227 -3.58 18.43 12.13
C SER A 227 -3.58 17.57 10.84
N LEU A 228 -3.35 18.19 9.69
CA LEU A 228 -3.25 17.51 8.40
C LEU A 228 -1.88 16.84 8.20
N LEU A 229 -0.86 17.25 8.95
CA LEU A 229 0.50 16.74 8.82
C LEU A 229 0.61 15.27 9.24
N ASP A 230 1.52 14.57 8.59
CA ASP A 230 1.92 13.23 9.00
C ASP A 230 2.54 13.29 10.42
N HIS A 231 2.12 12.38 11.30
CA HIS A 231 2.67 12.21 12.65
C HIS A 231 4.20 12.13 12.70
N ARG A 232 4.85 11.64 11.62
CA ARG A 232 6.31 11.56 11.51
C ARG A 232 7.00 12.91 11.42
N LEU A 233 6.28 13.96 11.07
CA LEU A 233 6.79 15.33 10.99
C LEU A 233 6.76 16.03 12.35
N ASP A 234 6.12 15.45 13.38
CA ASP A 234 6.05 15.99 14.76
C ASP A 234 5.64 17.48 14.81
N GLY A 235 4.75 17.90 13.91
CA GLY A 235 4.29 19.28 13.79
C GLY A 235 5.32 20.26 13.20
N ASN A 236 6.48 19.79 12.74
CA ASN A 236 7.53 20.60 12.14
C ASN A 236 7.25 20.89 10.66
N ALA A 237 6.33 21.81 10.38
CA ALA A 237 6.13 22.37 9.05
C ALA A 237 5.70 23.83 9.12
N ASP A 238 6.07 24.60 8.09
CA ASP A 238 5.60 25.97 7.93
C ASP A 238 4.11 25.98 7.53
N VAL A 239 3.30 26.75 8.27
CA VAL A 239 1.84 26.78 8.10
C VAL A 239 1.46 27.41 6.76
N GLU A 240 2.23 28.38 6.27
CA GLU A 240 1.94 29.04 5.00
C GLU A 240 2.30 28.15 3.82
N GLU A 241 3.46 27.47 3.87
CA GLU A 241 3.83 26.47 2.87
C GLU A 241 2.83 25.31 2.84
N LEU A 242 2.40 24.83 4.00
CA LEU A 242 1.40 23.77 4.10
C LEU A 242 0.05 24.21 3.51
N SER A 243 -0.42 25.41 3.86
CA SER A 243 -1.66 25.98 3.31
C SER A 243 -1.57 26.14 1.80
N ARG A 244 -0.43 26.60 1.29
CA ARG A 244 -0.17 26.79 -0.14
C ARG A 244 -0.18 25.47 -0.88
N MET A 245 0.55 24.48 -0.37
CA MET A 245 0.63 23.13 -0.94
C MET A 245 -0.77 22.50 -1.06
N LEU A 246 -1.59 22.62 -0.01
CA LEU A 246 -2.95 22.08 -0.01
C LEU A 246 -3.87 22.79 -1.01
N LYS A 247 -3.80 24.13 -1.12
CA LYS A 247 -4.56 24.88 -2.12
C LYS A 247 -4.16 24.50 -3.55
N VAL A 248 -2.86 24.35 -3.82
CA VAL A 248 -2.35 23.92 -5.13
C VAL A 248 -2.87 22.52 -5.46
N ALA A 249 -2.80 21.59 -4.52
CA ALA A 249 -3.33 20.24 -4.71
C ALA A 249 -4.84 20.26 -5.06
N CYS A 250 -5.61 21.11 -4.38
CA CYS A 250 -7.04 21.29 -4.64
C CYS A 250 -7.35 21.90 -6.02
N TRP A 251 -6.48 22.77 -6.56
CA TRP A 251 -6.58 23.27 -7.93
C TRP A 251 -6.23 22.20 -8.98
N CYS A 252 -5.27 21.32 -8.69
CA CYS A 252 -4.88 20.23 -9.58
C CYS A 252 -5.99 19.17 -9.75
N ILE A 253 -6.83 18.96 -8.73
CA ILE A 253 -7.90 17.95 -8.75
C ILE A 253 -9.27 18.50 -9.17
N GLN A 254 -9.35 19.73 -9.69
CA GLN A 254 -10.62 20.32 -10.13
C GLN A 254 -11.30 19.45 -11.20
N ASP A 255 -12.64 19.35 -11.13
CA ASP A 255 -13.40 18.49 -12.05
C ASP A 255 -13.29 18.95 -13.52
N ASP A 256 -13.22 20.26 -13.73
CA ASP A 256 -13.04 20.89 -15.04
C ASP A 256 -11.55 21.07 -15.34
N GLU A 257 -11.11 20.52 -16.47
CA GLU A 257 -9.73 20.56 -16.94
C GLU A 257 -9.24 21.99 -17.19
N ASN A 258 -10.14 22.92 -17.56
CA ASN A 258 -9.77 24.31 -17.83
C ASN A 258 -9.41 25.10 -16.57
N HIS A 259 -9.84 24.63 -15.40
CA HIS A 259 -9.49 25.24 -14.12
C HIS A 259 -8.20 24.68 -13.52
N ARG A 260 -7.63 23.62 -14.11
CA ARG A 260 -6.39 23.02 -13.60
C ARG A 260 -5.19 23.84 -14.08
N PRO A 261 -4.27 24.22 -13.18
CA PRO A 261 -3.07 24.93 -13.56
C PRO A 261 -2.12 24.05 -14.38
N SER A 262 -1.35 24.67 -15.28
CA SER A 262 -0.24 23.99 -15.94
C SER A 262 0.88 23.66 -14.93
N MET A 263 1.70 22.64 -15.23
CA MET A 263 2.82 22.29 -14.34
C MET A 263 3.79 23.45 -14.09
N GLY A 264 3.99 24.34 -15.07
CA GLY A 264 4.79 25.54 -14.86
C GLY A 264 4.19 26.50 -13.83
N GLN A 265 2.86 26.67 -13.86
CA GLN A 265 2.15 27.47 -12.85
C GLN A 265 2.15 26.78 -11.47
N VAL A 266 2.01 25.46 -11.43
CA VAL A 266 2.07 24.68 -10.18
C VAL A 266 3.41 24.89 -9.47
N VAL A 267 4.54 24.84 -10.20
CA VAL A 267 5.87 25.09 -9.63
C VAL A 267 5.96 26.51 -9.08
N GLN A 268 5.55 27.51 -9.85
CA GLN A 268 5.56 28.91 -9.40
C GLN A 268 4.68 29.15 -8.16
N MET A 269 3.54 28.45 -8.08
CA MET A 269 2.67 28.49 -6.90
C MET A 269 3.35 27.84 -5.70
N LEU A 270 4.00 26.67 -5.85
CA LEU A 270 4.68 26.00 -4.75
C LEU A 270 5.88 26.80 -4.23
N GLU A 271 6.65 27.40 -5.14
CA GLU A 271 7.78 28.30 -4.82
C GLU A 271 7.35 29.61 -4.13
N GLY A 272 6.04 29.88 -4.03
CA GLY A 272 5.51 31.09 -3.39
C GLY A 272 5.64 32.36 -4.23
N ILE A 273 5.89 32.21 -5.54
CA ILE A 273 6.01 33.33 -6.48
C ILE A 273 4.63 33.87 -6.86
N VAL A 274 3.61 32.99 -6.86
CA VAL A 274 2.23 33.31 -7.22
C VAL A 274 1.30 32.98 -6.07
N ASP A 275 0.49 33.96 -5.65
CA ASP A 275 -0.53 33.77 -4.62
C ASP A 275 -1.64 32.82 -5.10
N VAL A 276 -1.96 31.84 -4.25
CA VAL A 276 -2.95 30.81 -4.57
C VAL A 276 -4.30 31.18 -3.94
N THR A 277 -5.27 31.47 -4.80
CA THR A 277 -6.66 31.73 -4.38
C THR A 277 -7.34 30.48 -3.86
N GLN A 278 -8.38 30.64 -3.03
CA GLN A 278 -9.15 29.51 -2.50
C GLN A 278 -9.87 28.74 -3.64
N PRO A 279 -9.62 27.42 -3.81
CA PRO A 279 -10.26 26.61 -4.84
C PRO A 279 -11.69 26.20 -4.47
N PRO A 280 -12.59 26.02 -5.46
CA PRO A 280 -13.92 25.45 -5.21
C PRO A 280 -13.83 23.96 -4.87
N VAL A 281 -14.73 23.44 -4.04
CA VAL A 281 -14.75 22.01 -3.65
C VAL A 281 -15.21 21.16 -4.85
N PRO A 282 -14.39 20.24 -5.38
CA PRO A 282 -14.81 19.36 -6.47
C PRO A 282 -15.98 18.44 -6.07
N ARG A 283 -16.90 18.17 -6.99
CA ARG A 283 -18.07 17.29 -6.77
C ARG A 283 -17.66 15.82 -6.64
N SER A 284 -16.57 15.43 -7.28
CA SER A 284 -15.97 14.08 -7.20
C SER A 284 -15.55 13.68 -5.78
N LEU A 285 -15.32 14.65 -4.89
CA LEU A 285 -14.99 14.45 -3.48
C LEU A 285 -16.15 13.93 -2.60
N ARG A 286 -17.37 13.81 -3.14
CA ARG A 286 -18.59 13.42 -2.39
C ARG A 286 -19.02 11.95 -2.55
N ILE A 287 -18.31 11.12 -3.34
CA ILE A 287 -18.89 9.87 -3.88
C ILE A 287 -18.17 8.57 -3.45
N PHE A 288 -16.99 8.59 -2.83
CA PHE A 288 -16.24 7.36 -2.53
C PHE A 288 -16.51 6.84 -1.11
N VAL A 289 -17.68 6.21 -0.94
CA VAL A 289 -18.00 5.36 0.21
C VAL A 289 -17.90 3.91 -0.26
N ASP A 290 -16.79 3.23 0.04
CA ASP A 290 -16.79 1.79 0.31
C ASP A 290 -15.47 1.37 1.02
N ASN A 291 -15.69 0.75 2.19
CA ASN A 291 -14.82 0.12 3.20
C ASN A 291 -13.35 -0.15 2.87
N GLU A 292 -12.45 0.16 3.83
CA GLU A 292 -11.37 -0.76 4.26
C GLU A 292 -10.84 -0.45 5.69
N GLU A 293 -10.93 -1.45 6.58
CA GLU A 293 -10.46 -1.43 7.96
C GLU A 293 -8.95 -1.72 8.09
N HIS A 294 -8.33 -1.23 9.18
CA HIS A 294 -6.92 -1.48 9.51
C HIS A 294 -6.71 -2.92 9.98
N ARG A 295 -6.00 -3.72 9.17
CA ARG A 295 -5.71 -5.13 9.47
C ARG A 295 -4.33 -5.33 10.07
N ILE A 296 -4.28 -6.15 11.12
CA ILE A 296 -3.05 -6.53 11.82
C ILE A 296 -2.94 -8.05 11.80
N ILE A 297 -1.79 -8.59 11.41
CA ILE A 297 -1.47 -10.02 11.54
C ILE A 297 -0.21 -10.20 12.38
N PHE A 298 -0.22 -11.17 13.28
CA PHE A 298 0.91 -11.49 14.12
C PHE A 298 1.63 -12.72 13.55
N THR A 299 2.88 -12.59 13.16
CA THR A 299 3.71 -13.69 12.63
C THR A 299 4.70 -14.16 13.69
N GLU A 300 4.96 -15.46 13.77
CA GLU A 300 5.85 -15.96 14.82
C GLU A 300 7.33 -15.58 14.60
N SER A 301 8.07 -15.43 15.69
CA SER A 301 9.46 -14.98 15.74
C SER A 301 10.19 -15.56 16.95
N SER A 302 11.49 -15.83 16.80
CA SER A 302 12.35 -16.32 17.89
C SER A 302 12.69 -15.21 18.89
N SER A 303 12.82 -15.59 20.15
CA SER A 303 13.15 -14.67 21.26
C SER A 303 14.50 -13.96 21.11
N SER A 304 15.47 -14.58 20.42
CA SER A 304 16.85 -14.12 20.29
C SER A 304 17.01 -12.79 19.51
N GLN A 305 16.05 -12.44 18.65
CA GLN A 305 16.13 -11.23 17.80
C GLN A 305 15.58 -9.95 18.46
N SER A 306 14.68 -10.07 19.45
CA SER A 306 14.07 -8.89 20.11
C SER A 306 15.07 -8.05 20.93
N LYS A 307 16.27 -8.58 21.19
CA LYS A 307 17.36 -7.87 21.89
C LYS A 307 18.18 -6.95 20.96
N GLN A 308 18.10 -7.12 19.64
CA GLN A 308 18.75 -6.21 18.69
C GLN A 308 17.91 -4.97 18.40
N THR A 309 16.57 -5.08 18.34
CA THR A 309 15.69 -3.93 18.13
C THR A 309 15.63 -2.99 19.35
N ARG A 310 15.91 -3.49 20.57
CA ARG A 310 15.99 -2.67 21.80
C ARG A 310 17.34 -1.97 22.02
N LYS A 311 18.42 -2.34 21.32
CA LYS A 311 19.75 -1.74 21.52
C LYS A 311 20.00 -0.45 20.74
N ASN A 312 19.17 -0.13 19.74
CA ASN A 312 19.32 1.11 18.97
C ASN A 312 18.56 2.30 19.57
N THR A 313 17.97 2.15 20.75
CA THR A 313 17.25 3.24 21.44
C THR A 313 17.68 3.34 22.89
N SER A 314 18.93 3.72 23.14
CA SER A 314 19.31 4.42 24.39
C SER A 314 20.76 4.93 24.37
N THR A 315 20.88 6.25 24.39
CA THR A 315 21.98 7.05 24.98
C THR A 315 23.29 7.19 24.19
N ALA A 316 23.41 8.32 23.49
CA ALA A 316 24.66 9.06 23.37
C ALA A 316 24.39 10.56 23.50
N SER A 317 24.06 11.01 24.72
CA SER A 317 24.35 12.40 25.11
C SER A 317 25.85 12.50 25.30
N SER A 318 26.54 13.22 24.40
CA SER A 318 27.88 13.71 24.67
C SER A 318 27.95 15.19 24.33
N GLN A 319 28.12 15.97 25.39
CA GLN A 319 28.32 17.41 25.36
C GLN A 319 29.59 17.74 24.58
N ILE A 320 29.46 18.58 23.55
CA ILE A 320 30.60 19.18 22.88
C ILE A 320 31.09 20.35 23.74
N LYS A 321 32.22 20.15 24.41
CA LYS A 321 32.96 21.20 25.12
C LYS A 321 33.96 21.82 24.12
N SER A 322 33.75 23.09 23.80
CA SER A 322 34.64 23.90 22.97
C SER A 322 36.04 24.00 23.60
N THR A 323 37.08 23.67 22.82
CA THR A 323 38.45 24.09 23.12
C THR A 323 39.10 24.54 21.81
N THR A 324 39.27 25.85 21.69
CA THR A 324 40.05 26.54 20.67
C THR A 324 41.54 26.30 20.91
N SER A 325 42.24 25.77 19.91
CA SER A 325 43.71 25.78 19.86
C SER A 325 44.19 26.60 18.66
N SER A 326 44.90 27.67 19.00
CA SER A 326 45.67 28.57 18.14
C SER A 326 46.83 27.83 17.47
N THR A 327 46.97 27.98 16.15
CA THR A 327 48.19 27.63 15.41
C THR A 327 48.92 28.90 15.01
N SER A 328 50.10 29.08 15.61
CA SER A 328 51.16 29.98 15.19
C SER A 328 52.06 29.28 14.19
N SER A 329 52.20 29.85 12.99
CA SER A 329 53.41 29.86 12.15
C SER A 329 53.33 31.04 11.21
#